data_AF-A0A5P9HAX7-F1
#
_entry.id   AF-A0A5P9HAX7-F1
#
_cell.length_a   1.000
_cell.length_b   1.000
_cell.length_c   1.000
_cell.angle_alpha   90.00
_cell.angle_beta   90.00
_cell.angle_gamma   90.00
#
_symmetry.space_group_name_H-M   'P 1'
#
loop_
_entity.id
_entity.type
_entity.pdbx_description
1 polymer ?
#
loop_
_entity_poly.entity_id
_entity_poly.type
_entity_poly.pdbx_seq_one_letter_code
_entity_poly.pdbx_strand_id
1 'polypeptide(L)'
;MNKKTQKLTIRLLKEGVAPEQSLREGVQLQSWEAIKGSKIAITSIGGGNPKWANFLELNADQAELLVNWSACGIVFLRTRERWFGLTFGLGHVKLEPTCFEEDFGLKVVLNSVNHQRLRSADLRTPDENTVSRRSQASRSADQNIFSIDAERDIVRGLAGIPKLEGFGSRVAGADSLSLTRKVKASELPRVCREAYDYYKKDDYKEHFEWVDYIRHVRDAELLGRLERSLVDSMDKTLKDEGEIDISLAYPAIYDPEKTTDIMFKGFGSKELFPDLEAESYFEALRDVGVEDYYFDFLRSHTVNEVDDAGKNIGNKWPMLHCLSAQQELDGRKYVLSGGKWYQIDQVLADDVNNFFERVEKYAMPLGKKDDNEEVYNARLRDTSNEHLCMDRRLVTPTGSKDTIEACDFFTKESCLIHVKNKAESSRLSHLFSQGVVSGTVLVMDEPFRNKYHAKMKIAEEETAREGFSEVFAKNIEKFSASDFKVVYAVIGTGVEPKLPFFSLVTFKQAAKQLELMGYNVAFSWISKPKSDPKPKAKKRKGKN
;
A
#
# COMPACT_ATOMS: atom_id res chain seq x y z
N MET A 1 -28.75 -27.44 26.39
CA MET A 1 -27.84 -27.53 25.22
C MET A 1 -26.37 -27.61 25.65
N ASN A 2 -25.58 -28.54 25.11
CA ASN A 2 -24.12 -28.65 25.34
C ASN A 2 -23.35 -27.52 24.64
N LYS A 3 -22.19 -27.14 25.18
CA LYS A 3 -21.31 -26.13 24.55
C LYS A 3 -20.79 -26.68 23.22
N LYS A 4 -21.06 -25.98 22.12
CA LYS A 4 -20.49 -26.30 20.79
C LYS A 4 -19.41 -25.27 20.46
N THR A 5 -18.42 -25.68 19.67
CA THR A 5 -17.47 -24.75 19.08
C THR A 5 -18.20 -23.87 18.08
N GLN A 6 -18.12 -22.56 18.25
CA GLN A 6 -18.71 -21.57 17.36
C GLN A 6 -17.62 -20.61 16.89
N LYS A 7 -17.75 -20.13 15.64
CA LYS A 7 -16.98 -18.99 15.13
C LYS A 7 -17.86 -17.76 15.25
N LEU A 8 -17.52 -16.87 16.18
CA LEU A 8 -18.23 -15.63 16.42
C LEU A 8 -17.56 -14.50 15.65
N THR A 9 -18.33 -13.72 14.90
CA THR A 9 -17.87 -12.46 14.31
C THR A 9 -18.52 -11.31 15.06
N ILE A 10 -17.73 -10.50 15.74
CA ILE A 10 -18.17 -9.46 16.68
C ILE A 10 -17.65 -8.10 16.20
N ARG A 11 -18.51 -7.09 16.19
CA ARG A 11 -18.16 -5.69 15.95
C ARG A 11 -18.65 -4.84 17.13
N LEU A 12 -17.92 -3.79 17.45
CA LEU A 12 -18.28 -2.82 18.49
C LEU A 12 -18.87 -1.58 17.82
N LEU A 13 -20.05 -1.12 18.22
CA LEU A 13 -20.63 0.13 17.71
C LEU A 13 -19.89 1.31 18.32
N LYS A 14 -19.75 2.40 17.56
CA LYS A 14 -19.25 3.68 18.05
C LYS A 14 -20.12 4.19 19.20
N GLU A 15 -19.55 5.03 20.05
CA GLU A 15 -20.26 5.62 21.18
C GLU A 15 -21.47 6.45 20.70
N GLY A 16 -22.59 6.36 21.41
CA GLY A 16 -23.83 7.04 21.06
C GLY A 16 -24.63 6.42 19.90
N VAL A 17 -24.07 5.46 19.15
CA VAL A 17 -24.77 4.84 18.02
C VAL A 17 -25.69 3.71 18.50
N ALA A 18 -26.96 3.77 18.11
CA ALA A 18 -27.95 2.74 18.37
C ALA A 18 -27.92 1.64 17.31
N PRO A 19 -28.31 0.38 17.63
CA PRO A 19 -28.41 -0.72 16.67
C PRO A 19 -29.19 -0.36 15.40
N GLU A 20 -30.29 0.38 15.54
CA GLU A 20 -31.16 0.84 14.45
C GLU A 20 -30.42 1.66 13.39
N GLN A 21 -29.45 2.48 13.82
CA GLN A 21 -28.68 3.36 12.94
C GLN A 21 -27.56 2.61 12.22
N SER A 22 -27.18 1.43 12.73
CA SER A 22 -26.05 0.64 12.22
C SER A 22 -26.42 -0.37 11.14
N LEU A 23 -27.66 -0.31 10.65
CA LEU A 23 -28.21 -1.22 9.65
C LEU A 23 -28.51 -0.48 8.36
N ARG A 24 -28.27 -1.14 7.22
CA ARG A 24 -28.72 -0.66 5.92
C ARG A 24 -30.24 -0.73 5.80
N GLU A 25 -30.79 0.04 4.88
CA GLU A 25 -32.23 0.10 4.62
C GLU A 25 -32.86 -1.28 4.38
N GLY A 26 -34.10 -1.44 4.85
CA GLY A 26 -34.89 -2.66 4.68
C GLY A 26 -34.61 -3.77 5.70
N VAL A 27 -33.75 -3.55 6.70
CA VAL A 27 -33.47 -4.53 7.76
C VAL A 27 -34.25 -4.16 9.02
N GLN A 28 -35.15 -5.03 9.45
CA GLN A 28 -35.96 -4.82 10.66
C GLN A 28 -35.34 -5.51 11.87
N LEU A 29 -35.24 -4.78 12.98
CA LEU A 29 -34.85 -5.31 14.27
C LEU A 29 -36.06 -5.75 15.09
N GLN A 30 -35.90 -6.85 15.80
CA GLN A 30 -36.86 -7.39 16.75
C GLN A 30 -36.17 -7.64 18.08
N SER A 31 -36.95 -7.71 19.17
CA SER A 31 -36.39 -8.10 20.46
C SER A 31 -35.94 -9.57 20.41
N TRP A 32 -34.74 -9.87 20.91
CA TRP A 32 -34.27 -11.24 20.99
C TRP A 32 -34.51 -11.81 22.39
N GLU A 33 -35.52 -12.68 22.50
CA GLU A 33 -36.01 -13.19 23.79
C GLU A 33 -34.97 -13.98 24.59
N ALA A 34 -33.98 -14.56 23.92
CA ALA A 34 -32.96 -15.36 24.58
C ALA A 34 -32.09 -14.54 25.55
N ILE A 35 -31.97 -13.22 25.34
CA ILE A 35 -31.19 -12.33 26.20
C ILE A 35 -31.94 -11.01 26.39
N LYS A 36 -32.31 -10.68 27.62
CA LYS A 36 -33.05 -9.46 27.94
C LYS A 36 -32.33 -8.21 27.41
N GLY A 37 -33.06 -7.34 26.72
CA GLY A 37 -32.55 -6.08 26.18
C GLY A 37 -31.70 -6.21 24.91
N SER A 38 -31.61 -7.42 24.35
CA SER A 38 -30.92 -7.65 23.07
C SER A 38 -31.88 -7.58 21.88
N LYS A 39 -31.32 -7.35 20.70
CA LYS A 39 -32.08 -7.26 19.44
C LYS A 39 -31.53 -8.25 18.43
N ILE A 40 -32.37 -8.71 17.52
CA ILE A 40 -32.01 -9.59 16.42
C ILE A 40 -32.64 -9.13 15.12
N ALA A 41 -31.91 -9.27 14.02
CA ALA A 41 -32.43 -9.18 12.67
C ALA A 41 -32.11 -10.48 11.93
N ILE A 42 -33.13 -11.04 11.27
CA ILE A 42 -33.01 -12.22 10.41
C ILE A 42 -33.58 -11.85 9.05
N THR A 43 -32.78 -12.03 8.01
CA THR A 43 -33.17 -11.72 6.63
C THR A 43 -32.44 -12.65 5.65
N SER A 44 -32.74 -12.54 4.36
CA SER A 44 -32.05 -13.26 3.29
C SER A 44 -31.56 -12.28 2.23
N ILE A 45 -30.56 -12.69 1.45
CA ILE A 45 -30.08 -11.96 0.28
C ILE A 45 -29.99 -12.92 -0.91
N GLY A 46 -30.34 -12.45 -2.11
CA GLY A 46 -30.37 -13.24 -3.33
C GLY A 46 -31.76 -13.30 -3.95
N GLY A 47 -32.10 -14.43 -4.57
CA GLY A 47 -33.39 -14.65 -5.22
C GLY A 47 -33.40 -14.49 -6.75
N GLY A 48 -32.25 -14.15 -7.36
CA GLY A 48 -32.09 -14.11 -8.81
C GLY A 48 -31.26 -15.27 -9.34
N ASN A 49 -31.48 -15.63 -10.61
CA ASN A 49 -30.73 -16.66 -11.30
C ASN A 49 -29.27 -16.22 -11.48
N PRO A 50 -28.29 -17.14 -11.45
CA PRO A 50 -26.90 -16.80 -11.66
C PRO A 50 -26.68 -16.24 -13.06
N LYS A 51 -25.74 -15.30 -13.20
CA LYS A 51 -25.43 -14.64 -14.49
C LYS A 51 -25.12 -15.63 -15.62
N TRP A 52 -24.49 -16.76 -15.30
CA TRP A 52 -24.13 -17.81 -16.26
C TRP A 52 -25.32 -18.66 -16.75
N ALA A 53 -26.51 -18.56 -16.13
CA ALA A 53 -27.70 -19.26 -16.60
C ALA A 53 -28.08 -18.84 -18.03
N ASN A 54 -27.92 -17.56 -18.37
CA ASN A 54 -28.15 -17.04 -19.71
C ASN A 54 -27.09 -17.53 -20.70
N PHE A 55 -25.83 -17.61 -20.27
CA PHE A 55 -24.73 -18.10 -21.10
C PHE A 55 -24.92 -19.56 -21.49
N LEU A 56 -25.47 -20.38 -20.59
CA LEU A 56 -25.80 -21.79 -20.87
C LEU A 56 -27.16 -21.97 -21.57
N GLU A 57 -27.83 -20.87 -21.94
CA GLU A 57 -29.14 -20.88 -22.62
C GLU A 57 -30.19 -21.77 -21.91
N LEU A 58 -30.17 -21.75 -20.56
CA LEU A 58 -31.06 -22.58 -19.77
C LEU A 58 -32.53 -22.20 -20.02
N ASN A 59 -33.37 -23.22 -20.17
CA ASN A 59 -34.82 -23.00 -20.23
C ASN A 59 -35.39 -22.58 -18.86
N ALA A 60 -36.64 -22.12 -18.85
CA ALA A 60 -37.27 -21.58 -17.64
C ALA A 60 -37.24 -22.58 -16.47
N ASP A 61 -37.56 -23.84 -16.71
CA ASP A 61 -37.56 -24.90 -15.69
C ASP A 61 -36.16 -25.13 -15.10
N GLN A 62 -35.12 -25.17 -15.95
CA GLN A 62 -33.74 -25.31 -15.51
C GLN A 62 -33.24 -24.09 -14.73
N ALA A 63 -33.69 -22.90 -15.12
CA ALA A 63 -33.27 -21.66 -14.50
C ALA A 63 -33.92 -21.46 -13.12
N GLU A 64 -35.15 -21.93 -12.93
CA GLU A 64 -35.83 -21.97 -11.61
C GLU A 64 -35.11 -22.86 -10.59
N LEU A 65 -34.38 -23.89 -11.04
CA LEU A 65 -33.56 -24.73 -10.16
C LEU A 65 -32.34 -24.00 -9.58
N LEU A 66 -32.01 -22.82 -10.09
CA LEU A 66 -30.77 -22.09 -9.81
C LEU A 66 -31.01 -20.79 -9.03
N VAL A 67 -31.89 -20.81 -8.03
CA VAL A 67 -32.12 -19.65 -7.16
C VAL A 67 -31.30 -19.75 -5.89
N ASN A 68 -30.32 -18.87 -5.73
CA ASN A 68 -29.50 -18.80 -4.52
C ASN A 68 -30.09 -17.81 -3.51
N TRP A 69 -30.39 -18.30 -2.31
CA TRP A 69 -30.71 -17.49 -1.14
C TRP A 69 -29.65 -17.70 -0.06
N SER A 70 -29.11 -16.61 0.47
CA SER A 70 -28.14 -16.65 1.57
C SER A 70 -28.75 -16.07 2.83
N ALA A 71 -28.70 -16.84 3.92
CA ALA A 71 -29.22 -16.42 5.22
C ALA A 71 -28.33 -15.36 5.86
N CYS A 72 -28.96 -14.36 6.47
CA CYS A 72 -28.33 -13.26 7.18
C CYS A 72 -28.89 -13.17 8.60
N GLY A 73 -28.03 -13.30 9.61
CA GLY A 73 -28.40 -13.12 11.01
C GLY A 73 -27.52 -12.06 11.67
N ILE A 74 -28.14 -11.18 12.45
CA ILE A 74 -27.43 -10.14 13.21
C ILE A 74 -28.03 -10.08 14.60
N VAL A 75 -27.19 -10.18 15.64
CA VAL A 75 -27.60 -10.04 17.03
C VAL A 75 -26.90 -8.84 17.64
N PHE A 76 -27.67 -7.92 18.22
CA PHE A 76 -27.14 -6.79 18.97
C PHE A 76 -27.27 -7.04 20.48
N LEU A 77 -26.15 -6.93 21.18
CA LEU A 77 -26.05 -7.09 22.62
C LEU A 77 -25.49 -5.83 23.26
N ARG A 78 -25.99 -5.47 24.43
CA ARG A 78 -25.45 -4.35 25.20
C ARG A 78 -24.68 -4.86 26.42
N THR A 79 -23.44 -4.42 26.56
CA THR A 79 -22.61 -4.67 27.75
C THR A 79 -21.62 -3.53 27.94
N ARG A 80 -21.27 -3.19 29.19
CA ARG A 80 -20.40 -2.04 29.50
C ARG A 80 -20.90 -0.74 28.84
N GLU A 81 -22.22 -0.51 28.84
CA GLU A 81 -22.90 0.60 28.16
C GLU A 81 -22.74 0.69 26.63
N ARG A 82 -21.99 -0.21 26.00
CA ARG A 82 -21.71 -0.24 24.56
C ARG A 82 -22.52 -1.34 23.86
N TRP A 83 -22.83 -1.11 22.59
CA TRP A 83 -23.50 -2.09 21.73
C TRP A 83 -22.49 -2.90 20.93
N PHE A 84 -22.76 -4.20 20.82
CA PHE A 84 -21.99 -5.17 20.03
C PHE A 84 -22.90 -5.78 18.98
N GLY A 85 -22.45 -5.83 17.73
CA GLY A 85 -23.12 -6.54 16.64
C GLY A 85 -22.43 -7.87 16.36
N LEU A 86 -23.15 -8.98 16.47
CA LEU A 86 -22.69 -10.32 16.14
C LEU A 86 -23.34 -10.77 14.83
N THR A 87 -22.53 -11.08 13.84
CA THR A 87 -23.03 -11.43 12.49
C THR A 87 -22.87 -12.91 12.19
N PHE A 88 -23.89 -13.49 11.57
CA PHE A 88 -23.96 -14.89 11.14
C PHE A 88 -24.32 -14.96 9.65
N GLY A 89 -23.74 -15.91 8.93
CA GLY A 89 -23.86 -16.00 7.48
C GLY A 89 -23.40 -14.71 6.80
N LEU A 90 -24.24 -14.18 5.90
CA LEU A 90 -23.99 -12.90 5.23
C LEU A 90 -24.51 -11.69 6.02
N GLY A 91 -24.78 -11.79 7.32
CA GLY A 91 -25.29 -10.66 8.12
C GLY A 91 -24.42 -9.39 8.06
N HIS A 92 -23.12 -9.52 7.83
CA HIS A 92 -22.20 -8.38 7.75
C HIS A 92 -22.47 -7.44 6.55
N VAL A 93 -23.02 -7.92 5.43
CA VAL A 93 -23.34 -7.05 4.27
C VAL A 93 -24.55 -6.14 4.52
N LYS A 94 -25.30 -6.38 5.60
CA LYS A 94 -26.46 -5.59 6.02
C LYS A 94 -26.12 -4.53 7.07
N LEU A 95 -24.86 -4.48 7.53
CA LEU A 95 -24.38 -3.46 8.45
C LEU A 95 -23.94 -2.20 7.71
N GLU A 96 -24.09 -1.04 8.37
CA GLU A 96 -23.48 0.21 7.96
C GLU A 96 -22.08 0.32 8.61
N PRO A 97 -20.97 0.13 7.86
CA PRO A 97 -19.64 0.00 8.46
C PRO A 97 -19.19 1.22 9.25
N THR A 98 -19.61 2.42 8.83
CA THR A 98 -19.21 3.71 9.46
C THR A 98 -19.70 3.87 10.90
N CYS A 99 -20.72 3.11 11.31
CA CYS A 99 -21.28 3.07 12.65
C CYS A 99 -20.45 2.24 13.66
N PHE A 100 -19.44 1.50 13.21
CA PHE A 100 -18.66 0.60 14.05
C PHE A 100 -17.27 1.15 14.34
N GLU A 101 -16.72 0.77 15.50
CA GLU A 101 -15.34 1.08 15.89
C GLU A 101 -14.36 0.36 14.97
N GLU A 102 -13.50 1.15 14.35
CA GLU A 102 -12.44 0.64 13.48
C GLU A 102 -11.28 0.10 14.31
N ASP A 103 -10.65 -0.95 13.80
CA ASP A 103 -9.58 -1.70 14.44
C ASP A 103 -9.95 -2.32 15.80
N PHE A 104 -11.24 -2.41 16.12
CA PHE A 104 -11.71 -3.07 17.35
C PHE A 104 -11.18 -4.51 17.42
N GLY A 105 -11.36 -5.30 16.35
CA GLY A 105 -10.87 -6.67 16.29
C GLY A 105 -9.34 -6.75 16.38
N LEU A 106 -8.64 -5.88 15.66
CA LEU A 106 -7.18 -5.83 15.65
C LEU A 106 -6.63 -5.54 17.04
N LYS A 107 -7.14 -4.51 17.72
CA LYS A 107 -6.70 -4.17 19.08
C LYS A 107 -7.03 -5.27 20.09
N VAL A 108 -8.15 -5.98 19.94
CA VAL A 108 -8.44 -7.17 20.77
C VAL A 108 -7.44 -8.30 20.50
N VAL A 109 -7.09 -8.57 19.24
CA VAL A 109 -6.09 -9.58 18.90
C VAL A 109 -4.74 -9.21 19.50
N LEU A 110 -4.24 -8.00 19.25
CA LEU A 110 -2.94 -7.53 19.75
C LEU A 110 -2.81 -7.70 21.27
N ASN A 111 -3.87 -7.38 22.03
CA ASN A 111 -3.88 -7.51 23.49
C ASN A 111 -4.11 -8.94 24.01
N SER A 112 -4.71 -9.83 23.23
CA SER A 112 -5.08 -11.18 23.69
C SER A 112 -4.20 -12.29 23.11
N VAL A 113 -3.53 -12.08 21.99
CA VAL A 113 -2.75 -13.09 21.27
C VAL A 113 -1.43 -13.38 21.97
N ASN A 114 -1.01 -14.64 21.97
CA ASN A 114 0.36 -14.98 22.34
C ASN A 114 1.28 -14.58 21.17
N HIS A 115 2.26 -13.70 21.43
CA HIS A 115 3.16 -13.15 20.41
C HIS A 115 4.02 -14.21 19.70
N GLN A 116 4.18 -15.40 20.27
CA GLN A 116 4.86 -16.56 19.66
C GLN A 116 3.90 -17.54 18.97
N ARG A 117 2.59 -17.25 18.96
CA ARG A 117 1.56 -18.12 18.37
C ARG A 117 0.66 -17.40 17.38
N LEU A 118 1.25 -16.50 16.60
CA LEU A 118 0.63 -15.92 15.41
C LEU A 118 0.49 -16.99 14.31
N ARG A 119 -0.45 -16.77 13.40
CA ARG A 119 -0.81 -17.69 12.31
C ARG A 119 -0.88 -17.00 10.97
N SER A 120 -1.41 -15.78 10.95
CA SER A 120 -1.43 -14.95 9.75
C SER A 120 -1.36 -13.48 10.10
N ALA A 121 -0.75 -12.70 9.21
CA ALA A 121 -0.74 -11.26 9.25
C ALA A 121 -1.11 -10.71 7.88
N ASP A 122 -2.02 -9.72 7.88
CA ASP A 122 -2.39 -8.93 6.73
C ASP A 122 -1.73 -7.56 6.87
N LEU A 123 -0.78 -7.27 5.99
CA LEU A 123 0.03 -6.07 5.99
C LEU A 123 -0.25 -5.26 4.73
N ARG A 124 -0.16 -3.94 4.86
CA ARG A 124 -0.20 -3.02 3.73
C ARG A 124 0.89 -1.98 3.90
N THR A 125 1.79 -1.90 2.93
CA THR A 125 2.86 -0.90 2.88
C THR A 125 2.37 0.22 1.97
N PRO A 126 1.99 1.39 2.52
CA PRO A 126 1.48 2.52 1.74
C PRO A 126 2.66 3.27 1.09
N ASP A 127 3.37 2.58 0.21
CA ASP A 127 4.35 3.16 -0.69
C ASP A 127 3.64 3.55 -2.00
N GLU A 128 4.37 4.21 -2.90
CA GLU A 128 3.86 4.61 -4.20
C GLU A 128 3.31 3.41 -4.98
N ASN A 129 4.06 2.31 -5.00
CA ASN A 129 3.55 0.98 -5.34
C ASN A 129 3.07 0.31 -4.05
N THR A 130 1.83 0.58 -3.65
CA THR A 130 1.28 0.02 -2.42
C THR A 130 1.23 -1.50 -2.50
N VAL A 131 1.99 -2.18 -1.64
CA VAL A 131 2.03 -3.64 -1.55
C VAL A 131 1.08 -4.09 -0.46
N SER A 132 0.17 -5.01 -0.79
CA SER A 132 -0.65 -5.71 0.20
C SER A 132 -0.22 -7.16 0.29
N ARG A 133 0.16 -7.61 1.48
CA ARG A 133 0.69 -8.95 1.72
C ARG A 133 -0.11 -9.66 2.80
N ARG A 134 -0.55 -10.87 2.50
CA ARG A 134 -0.99 -11.85 3.52
C ARG A 134 0.08 -12.90 3.67
N SER A 135 0.66 -12.97 4.85
CA SER A 135 1.62 -14.01 5.21
C SER A 135 0.95 -14.99 6.16
N GLN A 136 1.15 -16.29 5.91
CA GLN A 136 0.57 -17.36 6.72
C GLN A 136 1.64 -18.40 7.07
N ALA A 137 1.74 -18.72 8.36
CA ALA A 137 2.65 -19.74 8.83
C ALA A 137 1.96 -21.12 8.88
N SER A 138 2.68 -22.15 8.43
CA SER A 138 2.20 -23.55 8.48
C SER A 138 1.95 -24.03 9.92
N ARG A 139 2.75 -23.52 10.87
CA ARG A 139 2.62 -23.72 12.31
C ARG A 139 2.48 -22.38 13.02
N SER A 140 2.14 -22.42 14.29
CA SER A 140 2.13 -21.21 15.11
C SER A 140 3.55 -20.64 15.16
N ALA A 141 3.67 -19.33 14.98
CA ALA A 141 4.93 -18.64 14.74
C ALA A 141 4.98 -17.31 15.51
N ASP A 142 6.18 -16.75 15.69
CA ASP A 142 6.36 -15.38 16.15
C ASP A 142 6.24 -14.36 15.01
N GLN A 143 6.34 -13.07 15.34
CA GLN A 143 6.21 -11.96 14.39
C GLN A 143 7.30 -11.92 13.30
N ASN A 144 8.50 -12.45 13.57
CA ASN A 144 9.64 -12.35 12.65
C ASN A 144 9.38 -13.16 11.37
N ILE A 145 8.65 -14.27 11.49
CA ILE A 145 8.26 -15.13 10.35
C ILE A 145 7.35 -14.38 9.35
N PHE A 146 6.66 -13.33 9.77
CA PHE A 146 5.78 -12.54 8.90
C PHE A 146 6.51 -11.39 8.19
N SER A 147 7.80 -11.18 8.47
CA SER A 147 8.65 -10.14 7.88
C SER A 147 8.02 -8.75 7.96
N ILE A 148 7.47 -8.40 9.13
CA ILE A 148 6.79 -7.12 9.33
C ILE A 148 7.82 -6.00 9.48
N ASP A 149 7.70 -4.96 8.66
CA ASP A 149 8.52 -3.76 8.75
C ASP A 149 7.85 -2.72 9.66
N ALA A 150 8.38 -2.56 10.87
CA ALA A 150 7.87 -1.63 11.86
C ALA A 150 7.84 -0.16 11.39
N GLU A 151 8.73 0.24 10.48
CA GLU A 151 8.83 1.64 10.03
C GLU A 151 7.89 1.95 8.85
N ARG A 152 7.30 0.92 8.20
CA ARG A 152 6.56 1.09 6.95
C ARG A 152 5.21 0.37 6.88
N ASP A 153 5.05 -0.75 7.56
CA ASP A 153 3.87 -1.60 7.40
C ASP A 153 2.70 -1.19 8.28
N ILE A 154 1.54 -1.02 7.66
CA ILE A 154 0.27 -0.92 8.35
C ILE A 154 -0.29 -2.33 8.57
N VAL A 155 -0.47 -2.70 9.84
CA VAL A 155 -1.15 -3.96 10.19
C VAL A 155 -2.66 -3.79 10.01
N ARG A 156 -3.21 -4.47 9.00
CA ARG A 156 -4.65 -4.44 8.70
C ARG A 156 -5.42 -5.55 9.40
N GLY A 157 -4.74 -6.65 9.71
CA GLY A 157 -5.33 -7.75 10.45
C GLY A 157 -4.30 -8.75 10.95
N LEU A 158 -4.63 -9.39 12.07
CA LEU A 158 -3.82 -10.44 12.68
C LEU A 158 -4.69 -11.63 13.06
N ALA A 159 -4.11 -12.82 13.02
CA ALA A 159 -4.71 -14.02 13.57
C ALA A 159 -3.69 -14.87 14.32
N GLY A 160 -4.15 -15.54 15.38
CA GLY A 160 -3.32 -16.40 16.20
C GLY A 160 -4.09 -17.14 17.29
N ILE A 161 -3.34 -17.63 18.26
CA ILE A 161 -3.87 -18.31 19.45
C ILE A 161 -3.76 -17.35 20.64
N PRO A 162 -4.85 -17.11 21.40
CA PRO A 162 -4.79 -16.22 22.57
C PRO A 162 -3.90 -16.78 23.69
N LYS A 163 -3.36 -15.88 24.52
CA LYS A 163 -2.58 -16.21 25.73
C LYS A 163 -3.40 -17.07 26.70
N LEU A 164 -4.69 -16.74 26.85
CA LEU A 164 -5.63 -17.46 27.71
C LEU A 164 -6.53 -18.37 26.87
N GLU A 165 -6.42 -19.69 27.06
CA GLU A 165 -7.25 -20.67 26.34
C GLU A 165 -8.76 -20.48 26.59
N GLY A 166 -9.12 -19.94 27.77
CA GLY A 166 -10.50 -19.62 28.12
C GLY A 166 -11.15 -18.55 27.24
N PHE A 167 -10.35 -17.68 26.61
CA PHE A 167 -10.87 -16.66 25.69
C PHE A 167 -11.32 -17.29 24.37
N GLY A 168 -10.55 -18.23 23.83
CA GLY A 168 -10.88 -18.98 22.62
C GLY A 168 -9.74 -19.86 22.14
N SER A 169 -10.02 -20.75 21.20
CA SER A 169 -8.99 -21.58 20.57
C SER A 169 -8.28 -20.87 19.42
N ARG A 170 -8.94 -19.87 18.80
CA ARG A 170 -8.36 -19.00 17.77
C ARG A 170 -8.98 -17.61 17.86
N VAL A 171 -8.15 -16.60 17.67
CA VAL A 171 -8.55 -15.20 17.58
C VAL A 171 -8.01 -14.60 16.29
N ALA A 172 -8.83 -13.86 15.57
CA ALA A 172 -8.44 -13.11 14.39
C ALA A 172 -9.18 -11.78 14.37
N GLY A 173 -8.59 -10.73 13.80
CA GLY A 173 -9.15 -9.41 13.97
C GLY A 173 -8.60 -8.38 13.01
N ALA A 174 -9.50 -7.55 12.51
CA ALA A 174 -9.28 -6.31 11.76
C ALA A 174 -10.26 -5.27 12.35
N ASP A 175 -11.19 -4.73 11.56
CA ASP A 175 -12.32 -3.95 12.12
C ASP A 175 -13.27 -4.83 12.95
N SER A 176 -13.53 -6.06 12.50
CA SER A 176 -14.28 -7.06 13.28
C SER A 176 -13.36 -8.05 13.98
N LEU A 177 -13.82 -8.57 15.11
CA LEU A 177 -13.21 -9.68 15.83
C LEU A 177 -13.84 -11.00 15.38
N SER A 178 -13.03 -11.96 14.96
CA SER A 178 -13.40 -13.36 14.72
C SER A 178 -12.83 -14.24 15.85
N LEU A 179 -13.70 -14.81 16.67
CA LEU A 179 -13.33 -15.63 17.82
C LEU A 179 -13.89 -17.05 17.67
N THR A 180 -13.00 -18.05 17.68
CA THR A 180 -13.41 -19.47 17.73
C THR A 180 -13.37 -19.98 19.16
N ARG A 181 -14.52 -20.39 19.69
CA ARG A 181 -14.65 -20.77 21.11
C ARG A 181 -15.81 -21.75 21.34
N LYS A 182 -15.71 -22.59 22.37
CA LYS A 182 -16.85 -23.37 22.89
C LYS A 182 -17.78 -22.48 23.71
N VAL A 183 -19.00 -22.25 23.25
CA VAL A 183 -19.91 -21.25 23.85
C VAL A 183 -21.39 -21.60 23.62
N LYS A 184 -22.26 -21.14 24.51
CA LYS A 184 -23.73 -21.11 24.31
C LYS A 184 -24.22 -19.70 24.06
N ALA A 185 -25.38 -19.56 23.41
CA ALA A 185 -25.99 -18.25 23.16
C ALA A 185 -26.11 -17.38 24.42
N SER A 186 -26.50 -17.95 25.57
CA SER A 186 -26.61 -17.23 26.84
C SER A 186 -25.28 -16.66 27.39
N GLU A 187 -24.13 -17.13 26.88
CA GLU A 187 -22.80 -16.66 27.31
C GLU A 187 -22.27 -15.51 26.42
N LEU A 188 -22.96 -15.14 25.33
CA LEU A 188 -22.50 -14.10 24.42
C LEU A 188 -22.27 -12.73 25.09
N PRO A 189 -23.08 -12.27 26.07
CA PRO A 189 -22.81 -11.01 26.77
C PRO A 189 -21.48 -11.03 27.53
N ARG A 190 -21.10 -12.19 28.09
CA ARG A 190 -19.81 -12.37 28.74
C ARG A 190 -18.67 -12.32 27.72
N VAL A 191 -18.82 -12.98 26.57
CA VAL A 191 -17.83 -12.93 25.48
C VAL A 191 -17.57 -11.48 25.02
N CYS A 192 -18.64 -10.71 24.80
CA CYS A 192 -18.53 -9.33 24.37
C CYS A 192 -17.85 -8.45 25.43
N ARG A 193 -18.13 -8.71 26.73
CA ARG A 193 -17.46 -8.04 27.85
C ARG A 193 -15.96 -8.34 27.87
N GLU A 194 -15.57 -9.61 27.76
CA GLU A 194 -14.16 -10.02 27.70
C GLU A 194 -13.44 -9.37 26.49
N ALA A 195 -14.08 -9.35 25.31
CA ALA A 195 -13.54 -8.68 24.13
C ALA A 195 -13.37 -7.17 24.36
N TYR A 196 -14.33 -6.50 25.00
CA TYR A 196 -14.21 -5.08 25.33
C TYR A 196 -13.10 -4.80 26.32
N ASP A 197 -12.96 -5.64 27.34
CA ASP A 197 -11.92 -5.51 28.35
C ASP A 197 -10.52 -5.66 27.70
N TYR A 198 -10.36 -6.56 26.71
CA TYR A 198 -9.13 -6.63 25.88
C TYR A 198 -8.94 -5.41 24.98
N TYR A 199 -10.00 -4.90 24.37
CA TYR A 199 -9.94 -3.71 23.52
C TYR A 199 -9.42 -2.47 24.26
N LYS A 200 -9.73 -2.36 25.56
CA LYS A 200 -9.32 -1.22 26.41
C LYS A 200 -7.91 -1.35 26.99
N LYS A 201 -7.24 -2.49 26.84
CA LYS A 201 -5.87 -2.70 27.30
C LYS A 201 -4.84 -2.13 26.33
N ASP A 202 -3.65 -1.87 26.85
CA ASP A 202 -2.45 -1.52 26.10
C ASP A 202 -1.31 -2.54 26.34
N ASP A 203 -1.64 -3.74 26.84
CA ASP A 203 -0.71 -4.87 27.06
C ASP A 203 0.06 -5.23 25.78
N TYR A 204 -0.50 -4.94 24.60
CA TYR A 204 0.16 -5.18 23.32
C TYR A 204 1.48 -4.42 23.18
N LYS A 205 1.65 -3.27 23.83
CA LYS A 205 2.86 -2.45 23.70
C LYS A 205 4.14 -3.18 24.11
N GLU A 206 4.04 -4.16 25.00
CA GLU A 206 5.19 -4.98 25.41
C GLU A 206 5.88 -5.70 24.23
N HIS A 207 5.12 -6.07 23.18
CA HIS A 207 5.66 -6.83 22.03
C HIS A 207 5.30 -6.24 20.67
N PHE A 208 4.34 -5.31 20.62
CA PHE A 208 3.74 -4.76 19.42
C PHE A 208 3.60 -3.23 19.47
N GLU A 209 4.40 -2.53 20.30
CA GLU A 209 4.38 -1.05 20.37
C GLU A 209 4.63 -0.39 19.02
N TRP A 210 5.43 -1.02 18.16
CA TRP A 210 5.70 -0.57 16.81
C TRP A 210 4.44 -0.40 15.94
N VAL A 211 3.32 -1.06 16.25
CA VAL A 211 2.04 -0.86 15.54
C VAL A 211 1.54 0.59 15.71
N ASP A 212 1.92 1.26 16.80
CA ASP A 212 1.56 2.65 17.05
C ASP A 212 2.43 3.65 16.26
N TYR A 213 3.50 3.21 15.59
CA TYR A 213 4.33 4.08 14.74
C TYR A 213 3.57 4.61 13.52
N ILE A 214 2.55 3.89 13.05
CA ILE A 214 1.65 4.31 11.98
C ILE A 214 0.21 4.13 12.47
N ARG A 215 -0.30 5.12 13.19
CA ARG A 215 -1.53 5.01 13.97
C ARG A 215 -2.74 5.58 13.24
N HIS A 216 -3.83 4.83 13.22
CA HIS A 216 -5.10 5.29 12.69
C HIS A 216 -5.64 6.55 13.41
N VAL A 217 -5.92 7.59 12.63
CA VAL A 217 -6.54 8.85 13.06
C VAL A 217 -8.04 8.66 13.24
N ARG A 218 -8.56 8.99 14.43
CA ARG A 218 -10.00 8.90 14.76
C ARG A 218 -10.65 10.25 15.06
N ASP A 219 -9.86 11.31 15.17
CA ASP A 219 -10.36 12.64 15.49
C ASP A 219 -11.11 13.24 14.29
N ALA A 220 -12.38 13.56 14.49
CA ALA A 220 -13.26 13.98 13.39
C ALA A 220 -12.87 15.34 12.80
N GLU A 221 -12.36 16.27 13.61
CA GLU A 221 -11.92 17.58 13.14
C GLU A 221 -10.66 17.45 12.28
N LEU A 222 -9.68 16.68 12.76
CA LEU A 222 -8.46 16.38 12.02
C LEU A 222 -8.76 15.63 10.72
N LEU A 223 -9.65 14.63 10.74
CA LEU A 223 -10.09 13.94 9.51
C LEU A 223 -10.67 14.93 8.50
N GLY A 224 -11.56 15.84 8.91
CA GLY A 224 -12.11 16.87 8.01
C GLY A 224 -11.07 17.86 7.48
N ARG A 225 -9.97 18.11 8.21
CA ARG A 225 -8.83 18.90 7.70
C ARG A 225 -8.02 18.10 6.67
N LEU A 226 -7.74 16.83 6.94
CA LEU A 226 -7.03 15.92 6.01
C LEU A 226 -7.82 15.70 4.71
N GLU A 227 -9.14 15.54 4.80
CA GLU A 227 -10.01 15.40 3.63
C GLU A 227 -10.00 16.64 2.74
N ARG A 228 -9.98 17.85 3.32
CA ARG A 228 -9.81 19.10 2.57
C ARG A 228 -8.45 19.17 1.89
N SER A 229 -7.38 18.86 2.64
CA SER A 229 -6.01 18.83 2.09
C SER A 229 -5.88 17.84 0.92
N LEU A 230 -6.49 16.66 1.04
CA LEU A 230 -6.55 15.67 -0.03
C LEU A 230 -7.26 16.22 -1.25
N VAL A 231 -8.45 16.81 -1.09
CA VAL A 231 -9.21 17.40 -2.21
C VAL A 231 -8.39 18.48 -2.91
N ASP A 232 -7.71 19.36 -2.16
CA ASP A 232 -6.85 20.39 -2.73
C ASP A 232 -5.69 19.78 -3.55
N SER A 233 -5.10 18.68 -3.08
CA SER A 233 -4.10 17.92 -3.84
C SER A 233 -4.70 17.31 -5.12
N MET A 234 -5.87 16.67 -5.02
CA MET A 234 -6.55 16.05 -6.17
C MET A 234 -6.94 17.09 -7.24
N ASP A 235 -7.43 18.25 -6.82
CA ASP A 235 -7.83 19.36 -7.71
C ASP A 235 -6.63 19.95 -8.45
N LYS A 236 -5.51 20.18 -7.73
CA LYS A 236 -4.24 20.63 -8.36
C LYS A 236 -3.72 19.62 -9.38
N THR A 237 -3.80 18.33 -9.07
CA THR A 237 -3.40 17.27 -10.01
C THR A 237 -4.30 17.26 -11.24
N LEU A 238 -5.62 17.40 -11.06
CA LEU A 238 -6.57 17.45 -12.17
C LEU A 238 -6.29 18.62 -13.14
N LYS A 239 -5.80 19.75 -12.61
CA LYS A 239 -5.47 20.98 -13.36
C LYS A 239 -4.04 21.02 -13.89
N ASP A 240 -3.25 19.97 -13.69
CA ASP A 240 -1.81 19.91 -14.01
C ASP A 240 -0.98 21.01 -13.31
N GLU A 241 -1.40 21.45 -12.11
CA GLU A 241 -0.79 22.55 -11.34
C GLU A 241 0.15 22.08 -10.20
N GLY A 242 0.32 20.77 -10.00
CA GLY A 242 1.09 20.20 -8.88
C GLY A 242 1.85 18.91 -9.22
N GLU A 243 2.85 18.56 -8.39
CA GLU A 243 3.46 17.23 -8.43
C GLU A 243 2.54 16.20 -7.75
N ILE A 244 2.50 14.99 -8.31
CA ILE A 244 1.63 13.89 -7.89
C ILE A 244 2.32 13.13 -6.75
N ASP A 245 1.69 13.07 -5.57
CA ASP A 245 1.98 12.08 -4.51
C ASP A 245 0.68 11.34 -4.14
N ILE A 246 -0.02 10.91 -5.18
CA ILE A 246 -1.26 10.15 -5.12
C ILE A 246 -1.07 8.91 -5.99
N SER A 247 -1.26 7.73 -5.41
CA SER A 247 -1.30 6.48 -6.14
C SER A 247 -2.60 5.73 -5.89
N LEU A 248 -2.93 4.79 -6.78
CA LEU A 248 -4.07 3.91 -6.63
C LEU A 248 -3.60 2.48 -6.40
N ALA A 249 -4.26 1.79 -5.49
CA ALA A 249 -4.02 0.38 -5.23
C ALA A 249 -5.29 -0.28 -4.68
N TYR A 250 -5.57 -1.50 -5.14
CA TYR A 250 -6.73 -2.25 -4.70
C TYR A 250 -6.78 -2.35 -3.16
N PRO A 251 -7.94 -2.16 -2.53
CA PRO A 251 -8.07 -2.19 -1.07
C PRO A 251 -8.07 -3.62 -0.50
N ALA A 252 -7.96 -4.64 -1.36
CA ALA A 252 -7.93 -6.04 -1.03
C ALA A 252 -6.78 -6.73 -1.78
N ILE A 253 -6.35 -7.88 -1.25
CA ILE A 253 -5.43 -8.76 -1.97
C ILE A 253 -6.23 -9.38 -3.12
N TYR A 254 -5.81 -9.04 -4.33
CA TYR A 254 -6.48 -9.41 -5.56
C TYR A 254 -6.26 -10.89 -5.90
N ASP A 255 -7.23 -11.51 -6.54
CA ASP A 255 -7.17 -12.90 -6.99
C ASP A 255 -6.46 -12.95 -8.35
N PRO A 256 -5.27 -13.56 -8.46
CA PRO A 256 -4.49 -13.53 -9.69
C PRO A 256 -5.17 -14.24 -10.87
N GLU A 257 -6.16 -15.09 -10.63
CA GLU A 257 -6.91 -15.79 -11.69
C GLU A 257 -7.99 -14.90 -12.34
N LYS A 258 -8.26 -13.72 -11.75
CA LYS A 258 -9.24 -12.78 -12.29
C LYS A 258 -8.56 -11.73 -13.15
N THR A 259 -8.60 -11.88 -14.47
CA THR A 259 -8.24 -10.78 -15.38
C THR A 259 -9.52 -10.12 -15.87
N THR A 260 -9.76 -8.89 -15.43
CA THR A 260 -10.92 -8.09 -15.87
C THR A 260 -10.48 -6.64 -16.01
N ASP A 261 -10.96 -5.98 -17.06
CA ASP A 261 -10.80 -4.53 -17.16
C ASP A 261 -11.54 -3.84 -16.01
N ILE A 262 -11.10 -2.63 -15.68
CA ILE A 262 -11.74 -1.77 -14.71
C ILE A 262 -12.36 -0.56 -15.39
N MET A 263 -13.39 -0.01 -14.74
CA MET A 263 -13.97 1.28 -15.11
C MET A 263 -14.15 2.14 -13.87
N PHE A 264 -13.69 3.39 -13.97
CA PHE A 264 -14.01 4.44 -13.00
C PHE A 264 -15.44 4.94 -13.22
N LYS A 265 -16.30 4.79 -12.21
CA LYS A 265 -17.69 5.26 -12.24
C LYS A 265 -17.93 6.34 -11.19
N GLY A 266 -19.02 7.09 -11.34
CA GLY A 266 -19.42 8.19 -10.43
C GLY A 266 -19.47 9.56 -11.10
N PHE A 267 -18.77 9.71 -12.23
CA PHE A 267 -18.67 10.98 -12.96
C PHE A 267 -18.93 10.85 -14.46
N GLY A 268 -19.47 9.71 -14.94
CA GLY A 268 -19.92 9.57 -16.33
C GLY A 268 -18.89 9.04 -17.33
N SER A 269 -17.68 8.68 -16.90
CA SER A 269 -16.72 7.97 -17.76
C SER A 269 -17.24 6.59 -18.19
N LYS A 270 -16.87 6.18 -19.39
CA LYS A 270 -17.14 4.86 -19.99
C LYS A 270 -15.87 4.17 -20.46
N GLU A 271 -14.71 4.70 -20.09
CA GLU A 271 -13.42 4.17 -20.51
C GLU A 271 -13.08 2.89 -19.75
N LEU A 272 -12.43 1.96 -20.44
CA LEU A 272 -11.95 0.71 -19.90
C LEU A 272 -10.44 0.82 -19.70
N PHE A 273 -9.98 0.37 -18.54
CA PHE A 273 -8.56 0.39 -18.19
C PHE A 273 -8.13 -1.03 -17.80
N PRO A 274 -6.97 -1.50 -18.29
CA PRO A 274 -6.45 -2.80 -17.89
C PRO A 274 -5.91 -2.78 -16.45
N ASP A 275 -5.41 -1.63 -16.01
CA ASP A 275 -4.68 -1.46 -14.76
C ASP A 275 -5.25 -0.31 -13.93
N LEU A 276 -5.08 -0.41 -12.61
CA LEU A 276 -5.50 0.60 -11.65
C LEU A 276 -4.42 1.68 -11.50
N GLU A 277 -4.44 2.66 -12.39
CA GLU A 277 -3.46 3.76 -12.40
C GLU A 277 -4.09 5.11 -12.07
N ALA A 278 -3.38 5.92 -11.27
CA ALA A 278 -3.83 7.26 -10.90
C ALA A 278 -3.93 8.18 -12.13
N GLU A 279 -2.96 8.11 -13.06
CA GLU A 279 -2.97 8.92 -14.27
C GLU A 279 -4.20 8.63 -15.12
N SER A 280 -4.53 7.36 -15.36
CA SER A 280 -5.74 6.94 -16.06
C SER A 280 -7.02 7.50 -15.44
N TYR A 281 -7.07 7.59 -14.12
CA TYR A 281 -8.21 8.20 -13.42
C TYR A 281 -8.31 9.71 -13.66
N PHE A 282 -7.20 10.44 -13.58
CA PHE A 282 -7.18 11.88 -13.87
C PHE A 282 -7.44 12.18 -15.35
N GLU A 283 -6.93 11.36 -16.27
CA GLU A 283 -7.26 11.42 -17.69
C GLU A 283 -8.76 11.24 -17.92
N ALA A 284 -9.38 10.23 -17.31
CA ALA A 284 -10.82 10.01 -17.41
C ALA A 284 -11.65 11.20 -16.88
N LEU A 285 -11.21 11.85 -15.79
CA LEU A 285 -11.86 13.05 -15.26
C LEU A 285 -11.73 14.24 -16.23
N ARG A 286 -10.56 14.44 -16.82
CA ARG A 286 -10.30 15.50 -17.80
C ARG A 286 -11.11 15.28 -19.09
N ASP A 287 -11.21 14.04 -19.57
CA ASP A 287 -11.94 13.70 -20.79
C ASP A 287 -13.45 13.92 -20.65
N VAL A 288 -14.00 13.75 -19.45
CA VAL A 288 -15.40 14.11 -19.14
C VAL A 288 -15.59 15.62 -18.90
N GLY A 289 -14.50 16.37 -18.66
CA GLY A 289 -14.55 17.81 -18.43
C GLY A 289 -14.95 18.18 -17.00
N VAL A 290 -14.49 17.41 -16.00
CA VAL A 290 -14.64 17.78 -14.59
C VAL A 290 -13.74 18.99 -14.28
N GLU A 291 -14.34 20.07 -13.76
CA GLU A 291 -13.61 21.30 -13.36
C GLU A 291 -13.59 21.52 -11.84
N ASP A 292 -14.63 21.07 -11.14
CA ASP A 292 -14.78 21.20 -9.69
C ASP A 292 -14.57 19.85 -8.99
N TYR A 293 -13.56 19.78 -8.12
CA TYR A 293 -13.28 18.59 -7.33
C TYR A 293 -13.54 18.85 -5.83
N TYR A 294 -14.40 18.05 -5.20
CA TYR A 294 -14.72 18.15 -3.77
C TYR A 294 -14.94 16.78 -3.12
N PHE A 295 -14.98 16.74 -1.78
CA PHE A 295 -14.90 15.46 -1.07
C PHE A 295 -16.15 14.57 -1.27
N ASP A 296 -17.36 15.14 -1.26
CA ASP A 296 -18.59 14.39 -1.57
C ASP A 296 -18.57 13.82 -3.00
N PHE A 297 -17.99 14.55 -3.96
CA PHE A 297 -17.80 14.07 -5.32
C PHE A 297 -16.88 12.86 -5.36
N LEU A 298 -15.69 12.94 -4.73
CA LEU A 298 -14.78 11.80 -4.58
C LEU A 298 -15.47 10.59 -3.93
N ARG A 299 -16.28 10.80 -2.89
CA ARG A 299 -17.03 9.72 -2.20
C ARG A 299 -18.03 9.02 -3.09
N SER A 300 -18.53 9.68 -4.13
CA SER A 300 -19.44 9.07 -5.12
C SER A 300 -18.72 8.16 -6.12
N HIS A 301 -17.40 8.27 -6.24
CA HIS A 301 -16.63 7.53 -7.23
C HIS A 301 -16.32 6.11 -6.80
N THR A 302 -16.30 5.18 -7.76
CA THR A 302 -15.99 3.76 -7.54
C THR A 302 -15.14 3.18 -8.65
N VAL A 303 -14.26 2.24 -8.28
CA VAL A 303 -13.56 1.34 -9.20
C VAL A 303 -14.38 0.06 -9.32
N ASN A 304 -14.77 -0.32 -10.54
CA ASN A 304 -15.56 -1.53 -10.78
C ASN A 304 -14.84 -2.47 -11.74
N GLU A 305 -14.81 -3.76 -11.42
CA GLU A 305 -14.47 -4.83 -12.37
C GLU A 305 -15.60 -4.97 -13.39
N VAL A 306 -15.28 -4.83 -14.67
CA VAL A 306 -16.24 -4.84 -15.79
C VAL A 306 -15.84 -5.80 -16.90
N ASP A 307 -16.82 -6.20 -17.71
CA ASP A 307 -16.58 -6.85 -19.00
C ASP A 307 -16.25 -5.82 -20.10
N ASP A 308 -15.99 -6.31 -21.31
CA ASP A 308 -15.74 -5.53 -22.52
C ASP A 308 -16.90 -4.59 -22.90
N ALA A 309 -18.12 -4.89 -22.43
CA ALA A 309 -19.30 -4.04 -22.58
C ALA A 309 -19.46 -3.00 -21.44
N GLY A 310 -18.53 -2.94 -20.46
CA GLY A 310 -18.57 -2.02 -19.33
C GLY A 310 -19.57 -2.39 -18.24
N LYS A 311 -20.13 -3.60 -18.27
CA LYS A 311 -21.07 -4.11 -17.28
C LYS A 311 -20.31 -4.67 -16.09
N ASN A 312 -20.78 -4.36 -14.88
CA ASN A 312 -20.14 -4.83 -13.65
C ASN A 312 -20.22 -6.36 -13.56
N ILE A 313 -19.07 -7.03 -13.62
CA ILE A 313 -18.98 -8.49 -13.54
C ILE A 313 -18.45 -8.98 -12.21
N GLY A 314 -17.71 -8.14 -11.49
CA GLY A 314 -17.09 -8.54 -10.23
C GLY A 314 -17.18 -7.50 -9.14
N ASN A 315 -16.05 -7.25 -8.49
CA ASN A 315 -15.94 -6.38 -7.34
C ASN A 315 -16.19 -4.90 -7.68
N LYS A 316 -16.60 -4.18 -6.65
CA LYS A 316 -16.80 -2.73 -6.66
C LYS A 316 -16.17 -2.17 -5.41
N TRP A 317 -15.31 -1.16 -5.57
CA TRP A 317 -14.64 -0.49 -4.46
C TRP A 317 -14.88 1.00 -4.50
N PRO A 318 -15.15 1.66 -3.36
CA PRO A 318 -15.13 3.12 -3.28
C PRO A 318 -13.75 3.65 -3.68
N MET A 319 -13.69 4.73 -4.47
CA MET A 319 -12.42 5.28 -4.93
C MET A 319 -11.52 5.70 -3.77
N LEU A 320 -12.11 6.24 -2.70
CA LEU A 320 -11.39 6.59 -1.47
C LEU A 320 -10.62 5.40 -0.86
N HIS A 321 -11.12 4.18 -1.03
CA HIS A 321 -10.44 2.99 -0.52
C HIS A 321 -9.25 2.57 -1.40
N CYS A 322 -9.27 2.94 -2.68
CA CYS A 322 -8.20 2.69 -3.62
C CYS A 322 -7.08 3.73 -3.53
N LEU A 323 -7.35 4.91 -2.98
CA LEU A 323 -6.36 5.98 -2.84
C LEU A 323 -5.27 5.64 -1.81
N SER A 324 -4.04 5.96 -2.19
CA SER A 324 -2.88 6.12 -1.31
C SER A 324 -2.33 7.54 -1.51
N ALA A 325 -2.17 8.30 -0.43
CA ALA A 325 -1.69 9.67 -0.50
C ALA A 325 -0.98 10.07 0.79
N GLN A 326 -0.01 10.98 0.71
CA GLN A 326 0.67 11.54 1.88
C GLN A 326 0.31 13.02 2.05
N GLN A 327 0.18 13.45 3.30
CA GLN A 327 -0.13 14.83 3.65
C GLN A 327 0.71 15.26 4.85
N GLU A 328 1.10 16.54 4.87
CA GLU A 328 1.75 17.16 6.01
C GLU A 328 0.85 18.27 6.55
N LEU A 329 0.54 18.20 7.84
CA LEU A 329 -0.34 19.18 8.50
C LEU A 329 0.20 19.46 9.91
N ASP A 330 0.37 20.74 10.23
CA ASP A 330 0.89 21.20 11.53
C ASP A 330 2.24 20.53 11.92
N GLY A 331 3.12 20.28 10.93
CA GLY A 331 4.42 19.63 11.12
C GLY A 331 4.36 18.12 11.35
N ARG A 332 3.19 17.50 11.23
CA ARG A 332 3.00 16.04 11.34
C ARG A 332 2.73 15.42 9.99
N LYS A 333 3.19 14.19 9.80
CA LYS A 333 3.00 13.43 8.56
C LYS A 333 1.84 12.45 8.67
N TYR A 334 1.04 12.40 7.63
CA TYR A 334 -0.15 11.56 7.52
C TYR A 334 -0.14 10.78 6.21
N VAL A 335 -0.71 9.58 6.24
CA VAL A 335 -0.88 8.75 5.05
C VAL A 335 -2.31 8.23 4.97
N LEU A 336 -2.93 8.36 3.80
CA LEU A 336 -4.18 7.72 3.45
C LEU A 336 -3.85 6.35 2.88
N SER A 337 -4.46 5.28 3.39
CA SER A 337 -4.36 3.97 2.76
C SER A 337 -5.54 3.08 3.09
N GLY A 338 -6.14 2.46 2.07
CA GLY A 338 -7.28 1.56 2.27
C GLY A 338 -8.49 2.27 2.88
N GLY A 339 -8.69 3.54 2.53
CA GLY A 339 -9.81 4.38 2.98
C GLY A 339 -9.66 4.98 4.37
N LYS A 340 -8.50 4.83 5.02
CA LYS A 340 -8.25 5.33 6.38
C LYS A 340 -7.01 6.21 6.43
N TRP A 341 -7.04 7.22 7.30
CA TRP A 341 -5.90 8.08 7.58
C TRP A 341 -5.07 7.57 8.75
N TYR A 342 -3.75 7.56 8.59
CA TYR A 342 -2.81 7.19 9.64
C TYR A 342 -1.86 8.36 9.88
N GLN A 343 -1.56 8.62 11.14
CA GLN A 343 -0.50 9.54 11.54
C GLN A 343 0.77 8.75 11.75
N ILE A 344 1.87 9.22 11.19
CA ILE A 344 3.21 8.71 11.44
C ILE A 344 3.69 9.28 12.79
N ASP A 345 4.27 8.43 13.63
CA ASP A 345 4.85 8.85 14.90
C ASP A 345 5.98 9.88 14.68
N GLN A 346 6.02 10.91 15.53
CA GLN A 346 6.95 12.01 15.34
C GLN A 346 8.40 11.57 15.54
N VAL A 347 8.67 10.67 16.49
CA VAL A 347 10.03 10.18 16.75
C VAL A 347 10.53 9.37 15.54
N LEU A 348 9.67 8.55 14.96
CA LEU A 348 9.99 7.83 13.72
C LEU A 348 10.23 8.82 12.56
N ALA A 349 9.36 9.82 12.39
CA ALA A 349 9.50 10.83 11.35
C ALA A 349 10.83 11.59 11.47
N ASP A 350 11.17 12.02 12.67
CA ASP A 350 12.39 12.76 12.98
C ASP A 350 13.62 11.88 12.78
N ASP A 351 13.63 10.62 13.22
CA ASP A 351 14.75 9.70 13.00
C ASP A 351 15.06 9.50 11.51
N VAL A 352 14.03 9.31 10.69
CA VAL A 352 14.16 9.13 9.24
C VAL A 352 14.67 10.41 8.56
N ASN A 353 14.12 11.57 8.91
CA ASN A 353 14.59 12.85 8.36
C ASN A 353 16.03 13.14 8.79
N ASN A 354 16.36 12.98 10.08
CA ASN A 354 17.71 13.18 10.61
C ASN A 354 18.73 12.24 9.97
N PHE A 355 18.34 10.99 9.66
CA PHE A 355 19.19 10.09 8.89
C PHE A 355 19.48 10.67 7.50
N PHE A 356 18.46 11.07 6.76
CA PHE A 356 18.61 11.61 5.40
C PHE A 356 19.40 12.93 5.35
N GLU A 357 19.26 13.79 6.36
CA GLU A 357 20.02 15.04 6.48
C GLU A 357 21.51 14.81 6.70
N ARG A 358 21.87 13.76 7.46
CA ARG A 358 23.28 13.40 7.74
C ARG A 358 23.98 12.70 6.58
N VAL A 359 23.23 12.11 5.64
CA VAL A 359 23.85 11.46 4.47
C VAL A 359 24.64 12.49 3.66
N GLU A 360 25.85 12.10 3.26
CA GLU A 360 26.74 12.89 2.43
C GLU A 360 26.02 13.40 1.18
N LYS A 361 26.16 14.70 0.91
CA LYS A 361 25.61 15.31 -0.31
C LYS A 361 26.63 15.22 -1.43
N TYR A 362 26.21 14.65 -2.56
CA TYR A 362 27.00 14.58 -3.77
C TYR A 362 26.47 15.62 -4.77
N ALA A 363 27.36 16.26 -5.53
CA ALA A 363 27.00 17.27 -6.50
C ALA A 363 26.99 16.69 -7.92
N MET A 364 25.80 16.47 -8.47
CA MET A 364 25.62 16.14 -9.89
C MET A 364 25.36 17.40 -10.73
N PRO A 365 25.71 17.42 -12.03
CA PRO A 365 25.34 18.50 -12.93
C PRO A 365 23.83 18.71 -12.97
N LEU A 366 23.38 19.97 -12.98
CA LEU A 366 21.96 20.30 -12.95
C LEU A 366 21.20 19.75 -14.18
N GLY A 367 19.91 19.48 -13.98
CA GLY A 367 18.99 19.08 -15.03
C GLY A 367 18.49 20.26 -15.86
N LYS A 368 18.17 20.02 -17.12
CA LYS A 368 17.46 20.96 -18.00
C LYS A 368 15.95 20.73 -17.93
N LYS A 369 15.19 21.71 -18.40
CA LYS A 369 13.71 21.77 -18.32
C LYS A 369 13.03 20.46 -18.75
N ASP A 370 13.47 19.90 -19.87
CA ASP A 370 12.87 18.71 -20.49
C ASP A 370 13.64 17.41 -20.20
N ASP A 371 14.59 17.44 -19.28
CA ASP A 371 15.34 16.24 -18.91
C ASP A 371 14.41 15.27 -18.17
N ASN A 372 14.12 14.13 -18.79
CA ASN A 372 13.85 12.89 -18.06
C ASN A 372 15.18 12.17 -17.77
N GLU A 373 15.11 10.99 -17.17
CA GLU A 373 16.29 10.17 -16.86
C GLU A 373 17.13 9.86 -18.12
N GLU A 374 16.50 9.37 -19.19
CA GLU A 374 17.18 9.01 -20.44
C GLU A 374 17.87 10.22 -21.09
N VAL A 375 17.17 11.36 -21.18
CA VAL A 375 17.70 12.59 -21.78
C VAL A 375 18.82 13.18 -20.92
N TYR A 376 18.68 13.15 -19.59
CA TYR A 376 19.74 13.57 -18.68
C TYR A 376 20.98 12.70 -18.84
N ASN A 377 20.81 11.37 -18.82
CA ASN A 377 21.90 10.41 -18.91
C ASN A 377 22.64 10.55 -20.25
N ALA A 378 21.91 10.62 -21.37
CA ALA A 378 22.47 10.83 -22.70
C ALA A 378 23.24 12.16 -22.81
N ARG A 379 22.69 13.25 -22.27
CA ARG A 379 23.36 14.55 -22.26
C ARG A 379 24.65 14.50 -21.43
N LEU A 380 24.61 13.92 -20.23
CA LEU A 380 25.77 13.85 -19.36
C LEU A 380 26.86 12.96 -19.96
N ARG A 381 26.47 11.85 -20.62
CA ARG A 381 27.36 11.01 -21.43
C ARG A 381 28.10 11.82 -22.48
N ASP A 382 27.49 12.81 -23.11
CA ASP A 382 28.15 13.54 -24.20
C ASP A 382 28.96 14.75 -23.68
N THR A 383 28.63 15.29 -22.50
CA THR A 383 29.22 16.56 -22.01
C THR A 383 30.22 16.43 -20.86
N SER A 384 30.25 15.34 -20.10
CA SER A 384 31.01 15.27 -18.84
C SER A 384 32.23 14.34 -18.88
N ASN A 385 33.42 14.90 -18.75
CA ASN A 385 34.66 14.11 -18.67
C ASN A 385 34.87 13.37 -17.33
N GLU A 386 34.06 13.68 -16.30
CA GLU A 386 34.16 13.09 -14.97
C GLU A 386 33.24 11.87 -14.74
N HIS A 387 32.33 11.58 -15.69
CA HIS A 387 31.27 10.60 -15.50
C HIS A 387 31.20 9.64 -16.69
N LEU A 388 31.68 8.41 -16.55
CA LEU A 388 31.53 7.37 -17.56
C LEU A 388 30.09 6.84 -17.56
N CYS A 389 29.38 6.96 -18.68
CA CYS A 389 28.01 6.48 -18.81
C CYS A 389 27.98 4.95 -18.93
N MET A 390 27.35 4.32 -17.95
CA MET A 390 27.13 2.89 -17.84
C MET A 390 25.64 2.52 -17.92
N ASP A 391 24.77 3.52 -18.09
CA ASP A 391 23.33 3.38 -18.38
C ASP A 391 23.07 2.28 -19.42
N ARG A 392 22.19 1.35 -19.06
CA ARG A 392 21.76 0.20 -19.90
C ARG A 392 22.90 -0.74 -20.31
N ARG A 393 24.08 -0.69 -19.67
CA ARG A 393 25.18 -1.67 -19.85
C ARG A 393 24.97 -2.88 -18.96
N LEU A 394 23.94 -3.64 -19.31
CA LEU A 394 23.48 -4.79 -18.54
C LEU A 394 24.50 -5.94 -18.53
N VAL A 395 24.64 -6.58 -17.36
CA VAL A 395 25.49 -7.75 -17.14
C VAL A 395 24.69 -8.82 -16.40
N THR A 396 24.83 -10.09 -16.80
CA THR A 396 24.20 -11.23 -16.11
C THR A 396 25.08 -11.71 -14.95
N PRO A 397 24.61 -11.65 -13.69
CA PRO A 397 25.28 -12.27 -12.55
C PRO A 397 25.38 -13.80 -12.71
N THR A 398 26.38 -14.39 -12.08
CA THR A 398 26.61 -15.84 -12.05
C THR A 398 25.43 -16.53 -11.39
N GLY A 399 24.83 -17.49 -12.11
CA GLY A 399 23.66 -18.22 -11.64
C GLY A 399 22.31 -17.50 -11.82
N SER A 400 22.30 -16.28 -12.35
CA SER A 400 21.07 -15.57 -12.74
C SER A 400 20.72 -15.79 -14.21
N LYS A 401 19.43 -15.75 -14.54
CA LYS A 401 18.95 -15.57 -15.93
C LYS A 401 18.72 -14.11 -16.28
N ASP A 402 18.45 -13.29 -15.27
CA ASP A 402 18.16 -11.87 -15.42
C ASP A 402 19.46 -11.07 -15.37
N THR A 403 19.53 -10.06 -16.23
CA THR A 403 20.62 -9.10 -16.24
C THR A 403 20.35 -7.95 -15.29
N ILE A 404 21.39 -7.39 -14.70
CA ILE A 404 21.31 -6.17 -13.90
C ILE A 404 22.21 -5.09 -14.48
N GLU A 405 21.86 -3.85 -14.16
CA GLU A 405 22.73 -2.69 -14.36
C GLU A 405 23.49 -2.42 -13.07
N ALA A 406 24.82 -2.22 -13.15
CA ALA A 406 25.60 -1.97 -11.94
C ALA A 406 25.44 -0.54 -11.43
N CYS A 407 25.38 0.44 -12.33
CA CYS A 407 25.09 1.86 -12.09
C CYS A 407 24.87 2.57 -13.44
N ASP A 408 24.24 3.75 -13.41
CA ASP A 408 24.06 4.62 -14.57
C ASP A 408 25.36 5.35 -14.94
N PHE A 409 26.15 5.75 -13.94
CA PHE A 409 27.46 6.38 -14.13
C PHE A 409 28.52 5.85 -13.16
N PHE A 410 29.75 5.79 -13.66
CA PHE A 410 30.94 5.52 -12.86
C PHE A 410 31.92 6.71 -12.91
N THR A 411 32.56 7.05 -11.79
CA THR A 411 33.55 8.16 -11.73
C THR A 411 34.95 7.67 -11.35
N LYS A 412 35.97 8.51 -11.56
CA LYS A 412 37.37 8.19 -11.21
C LYS A 412 37.61 8.13 -9.70
N GLU A 413 36.69 8.66 -8.91
CA GLU A 413 36.62 8.56 -7.45
C GLU A 413 35.87 7.31 -6.97
N SER A 414 35.66 6.32 -7.85
CA SER A 414 34.95 5.07 -7.54
C SER A 414 33.50 5.27 -7.08
N CYS A 415 32.81 6.28 -7.63
CA CYS A 415 31.39 6.47 -7.38
C CYS A 415 30.54 5.61 -8.34
N LEU A 416 29.62 4.83 -7.78
CA LEU A 416 28.56 4.09 -8.47
C LEU A 416 27.28 4.92 -8.37
N ILE A 417 26.95 5.66 -9.43
CA ILE A 417 25.85 6.62 -9.42
C ILE A 417 24.62 6.01 -10.08
N HIS A 418 23.50 6.05 -9.35
CA HIS A 418 22.20 5.61 -9.83
C HIS A 418 21.28 6.81 -10.00
N VAL A 419 20.74 7.02 -11.20
CA VAL A 419 19.94 8.20 -11.55
C VAL A 419 18.46 7.81 -11.66
N LYS A 420 17.57 8.63 -11.09
CA LYS A 420 16.12 8.48 -11.31
C LYS A 420 15.42 9.82 -11.45
N ASN A 421 14.42 9.89 -12.34
CA ASN A 421 13.50 11.02 -12.37
C ASN A 421 12.43 10.92 -11.27
N LYS A 422 12.33 11.93 -10.40
CA LYS A 422 11.29 12.00 -9.36
C LYS A 422 9.89 12.03 -9.94
N ALA A 423 9.67 12.58 -11.13
CA ALA A 423 8.33 12.57 -11.75
C ALA A 423 7.84 11.14 -12.08
N GLU A 424 8.74 10.15 -12.08
CA GLU A 424 8.45 8.72 -12.14
C GLU A 424 8.58 8.11 -10.73
N SER A 425 8.08 8.84 -9.73
CA SER A 425 8.28 8.59 -8.31
C SER A 425 7.97 7.14 -7.95
N SER A 426 7.01 6.50 -8.65
CA SER A 426 6.62 5.09 -8.49
C SER A 426 7.79 4.09 -8.61
N ARG A 427 8.97 4.57 -9.02
CA ARG A 427 10.21 3.82 -9.20
C ARG A 427 11.34 4.22 -8.25
N LEU A 428 11.14 5.09 -7.26
CA LEU A 428 12.20 5.44 -6.29
C LEU A 428 12.59 4.26 -5.40
N SER A 429 11.61 3.47 -4.94
CA SER A 429 11.91 2.22 -4.22
C SER A 429 12.67 1.21 -5.11
N HIS A 430 12.44 1.25 -6.43
CA HIS A 430 13.21 0.47 -7.40
C HIS A 430 14.65 0.99 -7.53
N LEU A 431 14.84 2.32 -7.62
CA LEU A 431 16.17 2.95 -7.63
C LEU A 431 17.00 2.48 -6.43
N PHE A 432 16.45 2.59 -5.22
CA PHE A 432 17.16 2.20 -4.00
C PHE A 432 17.49 0.71 -4.00
N SER A 433 16.55 -0.13 -4.43
CA SER A 433 16.76 -1.57 -4.58
C SER A 433 17.85 -1.90 -5.62
N GLN A 434 17.92 -1.18 -6.73
CA GLN A 434 18.96 -1.36 -7.76
C GLN A 434 20.36 -1.17 -7.19
N GLY A 435 20.59 -0.09 -6.42
CA GLY A 435 21.89 0.14 -5.80
C GLY A 435 22.28 -0.92 -4.78
N VAL A 436 21.32 -1.41 -3.98
CA VAL A 436 21.55 -2.52 -3.05
C VAL A 436 21.90 -3.82 -3.78
N VAL A 437 21.14 -4.15 -4.84
CA VAL A 437 21.36 -5.37 -5.64
C VAL A 437 22.71 -5.30 -6.35
N SER A 438 23.03 -4.18 -7.01
CA SER A 438 24.32 -4.03 -7.70
C SER A 438 25.49 -4.09 -6.71
N GLY A 439 25.38 -3.38 -5.58
CA GLY A 439 26.39 -3.39 -4.53
C GLY A 439 26.63 -4.80 -3.97
N THR A 440 25.57 -5.57 -3.77
CA THR A 440 25.65 -6.98 -3.32
C THR A 440 26.36 -7.85 -4.35
N VAL A 441 25.96 -7.76 -5.62
CA VAL A 441 26.56 -8.57 -6.70
C VAL A 441 28.02 -8.19 -6.91
N LEU A 442 28.37 -6.91 -6.87
CA LEU A 442 29.75 -6.45 -6.98
C LEU A 442 30.63 -7.01 -5.85
N VAL A 443 30.13 -7.14 -4.62
CA VAL A 443 30.88 -7.79 -3.53
C VAL A 443 31.03 -9.29 -3.78
N MET A 444 29.96 -9.97 -4.16
CA MET A 444 29.90 -11.44 -4.17
C MET A 444 30.41 -12.12 -5.45
N ASP A 445 30.40 -11.45 -6.60
CA ASP A 445 30.49 -12.10 -7.91
C ASP A 445 31.64 -11.56 -8.78
N GLU A 446 32.79 -12.24 -8.72
CA GLU A 446 33.97 -11.89 -9.52
C GLU A 446 33.74 -12.03 -11.04
N PRO A 447 33.11 -13.10 -11.57
CA PRO A 447 32.74 -13.15 -12.98
C PRO A 447 31.87 -11.96 -13.43
N PHE A 448 30.95 -11.48 -12.60
CA PHE A 448 30.19 -10.26 -12.89
C PHE A 448 31.11 -9.04 -12.98
N ARG A 449 32.00 -8.84 -12.00
CA ARG A 449 32.98 -7.73 -12.02
C ARG A 449 33.84 -7.73 -13.28
N ASN A 450 34.30 -8.89 -13.72
CA ASN A 450 35.08 -9.05 -14.96
C ASN A 450 34.30 -8.62 -16.20
N LYS A 451 33.04 -9.05 -16.32
CA LYS A 451 32.16 -8.66 -17.44
C LYS A 451 31.83 -7.16 -17.38
N TYR A 452 31.57 -6.63 -16.20
CA TYR A 452 31.30 -5.21 -16.00
C TYR A 452 32.50 -4.34 -16.39
N HIS A 453 33.70 -4.70 -15.95
CA HIS A 453 34.94 -4.07 -16.37
C HIS A 453 35.15 -4.10 -17.90
N ALA A 454 34.83 -5.22 -18.57
CA ALA A 454 34.86 -5.29 -20.03
C ALA A 454 33.87 -4.31 -20.69
N LYS A 455 32.68 -4.13 -20.11
CA LYS A 455 31.71 -3.12 -20.57
C LYS A 455 32.22 -1.68 -20.35
N MET A 456 32.96 -1.43 -19.27
CA MET A 456 33.57 -0.11 -19.03
C MET A 456 34.59 0.25 -20.10
N LYS A 457 35.45 -0.69 -20.53
CA LYS A 457 36.41 -0.45 -21.62
C LYS A 457 35.72 -0.07 -22.94
N ILE A 458 34.63 -0.77 -23.26
CA ILE A 458 33.82 -0.44 -24.44
C ILE A 458 33.22 0.96 -24.31
N ALA A 459 32.69 1.32 -23.13
CA ALA A 459 32.11 2.64 -22.91
C ALA A 459 33.17 3.77 -23.00
N GLU A 460 34.39 3.51 -22.52
CA GLU A 460 35.53 4.42 -22.65
C GLU A 460 35.90 4.67 -24.11
N GLU A 461 36.03 3.60 -24.91
CA GLU A 461 36.32 3.68 -26.34
C GLU A 461 35.21 4.46 -27.10
N GLU A 462 33.93 4.14 -26.84
CA GLU A 462 32.80 4.80 -27.48
C GLU A 462 32.68 6.29 -27.14
N THR A 463 33.13 6.70 -25.94
CA THR A 463 33.04 8.09 -25.47
C THR A 463 34.35 8.86 -25.58
N ALA A 464 35.41 8.25 -26.13
CA ALA A 464 36.77 8.78 -26.17
C ALA A 464 37.28 9.24 -24.80
N ARG A 465 37.07 8.40 -23.77
CA ARG A 465 37.47 8.62 -22.38
C ARG A 465 38.45 7.55 -21.92
N GLU A 466 39.22 7.88 -20.88
CA GLU A 466 40.25 6.98 -20.35
C GLU A 466 40.36 7.05 -18.82
N GLY A 467 40.81 5.96 -18.21
CA GLY A 467 41.21 5.86 -16.81
C GLY A 467 40.13 5.38 -15.83
N PHE A 468 38.87 5.25 -16.24
CA PHE A 468 37.79 4.71 -15.43
C PHE A 468 37.88 3.19 -15.27
N SER A 469 38.11 2.46 -16.37
CA SER A 469 38.26 0.99 -16.30
C SER A 469 39.49 0.59 -15.49
N GLU A 470 40.57 1.37 -15.57
CA GLU A 470 41.80 1.17 -14.78
C GLU A 470 41.58 1.38 -13.27
N VAL A 471 40.78 2.38 -12.89
CA VAL A 471 40.37 2.61 -11.50
C VAL A 471 39.59 1.40 -10.98
N PHE A 472 38.65 0.89 -11.77
CA PHE A 472 37.87 -0.29 -11.39
C PHE A 472 38.69 -1.58 -11.37
N ALA A 473 39.64 -1.75 -12.30
CA ALA A 473 40.47 -2.95 -12.44
C ALA A 473 41.24 -3.31 -11.16
N LYS A 474 41.66 -2.29 -10.39
CA LYS A 474 42.34 -2.45 -9.10
C LYS A 474 41.52 -3.22 -8.06
N ASN A 475 40.20 -3.29 -8.26
CA ASN A 475 39.22 -3.85 -7.33
C ASN A 475 38.55 -5.13 -7.84
N ILE A 476 39.02 -5.74 -8.93
CA ILE A 476 38.36 -6.95 -9.48
C ILE A 476 38.62 -8.19 -8.61
N GLU A 477 39.87 -8.47 -8.28
CA GLU A 477 40.24 -9.68 -7.54
C GLU A 477 39.95 -9.56 -6.03
N LYS A 478 40.17 -8.37 -5.46
CA LYS A 478 39.93 -8.06 -4.04
C LYS A 478 39.00 -6.85 -3.92
N PHE A 479 37.75 -7.04 -4.31
CA PHE A 479 36.76 -6.00 -4.22
C PHE A 479 36.53 -5.61 -2.76
N SER A 480 36.80 -4.36 -2.40
CA SER A 480 36.48 -3.80 -1.10
C SER A 480 35.40 -2.75 -1.26
N ALA A 481 34.21 -3.00 -0.69
CA ALA A 481 33.09 -2.06 -0.78
C ALA A 481 33.42 -0.67 -0.21
N SER A 482 34.32 -0.60 0.79
CA SER A 482 34.80 0.66 1.39
C SER A 482 35.48 1.61 0.41
N ASP A 483 35.99 1.08 -0.69
CA ASP A 483 36.72 1.85 -1.71
C ASP A 483 35.76 2.49 -2.71
N PHE A 484 34.46 2.21 -2.59
CA PHE A 484 33.41 2.70 -3.45
C PHE A 484 32.39 3.53 -2.68
N LYS A 485 31.75 4.43 -3.43
CA LYS A 485 30.63 5.23 -2.95
C LYS A 485 29.42 4.97 -3.82
N VAL A 486 28.29 4.61 -3.22
CA VAL A 486 27.02 4.51 -3.93
C VAL A 486 26.29 5.84 -3.81
N VAL A 487 26.00 6.46 -4.96
CA VAL A 487 25.31 7.75 -5.03
C VAL A 487 23.92 7.53 -5.60
N TYR A 488 22.88 7.88 -4.85
CA TYR A 488 21.52 7.97 -5.38
C TYR A 488 21.26 9.40 -5.84
N ALA A 489 21.11 9.59 -7.15
CA ALA A 489 20.91 10.88 -7.79
C ALA A 489 19.47 11.00 -8.31
N VAL A 490 18.68 11.90 -7.71
CA VAL A 490 17.26 12.05 -8.04
C VAL A 490 17.04 13.38 -8.77
N ILE A 491 16.48 13.32 -9.97
CA ILE A 491 16.08 14.51 -10.74
C ILE A 491 14.78 15.05 -10.16
N GLY A 492 14.81 16.26 -9.61
CA GLY A 492 13.67 16.89 -8.96
C GLY A 492 13.35 18.25 -9.59
N THR A 493 12.06 18.62 -9.64
CA THR A 493 11.67 19.97 -10.06
C THR A 493 11.63 20.93 -8.88
N GLY A 494 11.93 22.20 -9.14
CA GLY A 494 11.84 23.27 -8.14
C GLY A 494 13.14 23.51 -7.36
N VAL A 495 13.04 24.42 -6.38
CA VAL A 495 14.19 24.94 -5.62
C VAL A 495 14.69 23.94 -4.58
N GLU A 496 13.76 23.26 -3.90
CA GLU A 496 14.05 22.25 -2.87
C GLU A 496 13.13 21.04 -3.05
N PRO A 497 13.48 20.09 -3.93
CA PRO A 497 12.72 18.86 -4.06
C PRO A 497 12.79 18.06 -2.74
N LYS A 498 11.66 17.44 -2.38
CA LYS A 498 11.53 16.56 -1.22
C LYS A 498 11.12 15.15 -1.66
N LEU A 499 11.58 14.14 -0.92
CA LEU A 499 11.11 12.77 -1.06
C LEU A 499 9.87 12.54 -0.17
N PRO A 500 8.90 11.73 -0.63
CA PRO A 500 7.83 11.25 0.24
C PRO A 500 8.40 10.47 1.44
N PHE A 501 7.63 10.38 2.53
CA PHE A 501 8.10 9.75 3.77
C PHE A 501 8.50 8.29 3.57
N PHE A 502 7.66 7.48 2.93
CA PHE A 502 7.97 6.06 2.72
C PHE A 502 9.18 5.86 1.79
N SER A 503 9.40 6.75 0.83
CA SER A 503 10.60 6.76 -0.01
C SER A 503 11.86 7.08 0.82
N LEU A 504 11.78 7.96 1.82
CA LEU A 504 12.87 8.21 2.77
C LEU A 504 13.15 6.99 3.66
N VAL A 505 12.11 6.27 4.10
CA VAL A 505 12.31 5.03 4.87
C VAL A 505 12.98 3.96 4.00
N THR A 506 12.54 3.77 2.76
CA THR A 506 13.19 2.84 1.81
C THR A 506 14.65 3.22 1.57
N PHE A 507 14.93 4.51 1.38
CA PHE A 507 16.28 5.01 1.23
C PHE A 507 17.15 4.71 2.46
N LYS A 508 16.65 4.99 3.66
CA LYS A 508 17.36 4.71 4.93
C LYS A 508 17.72 3.22 5.05
N GLN A 509 16.79 2.33 4.69
CA GLN A 509 17.03 0.89 4.71
C GLN A 509 18.10 0.47 3.69
N ALA A 510 18.00 0.96 2.46
CA ALA A 510 18.97 0.69 1.41
C ALA A 510 20.37 1.21 1.78
N ALA A 511 20.46 2.44 2.29
CA ALA A 511 21.70 3.04 2.75
C ALA A 511 22.34 2.21 3.87
N LYS A 512 21.57 1.85 4.91
CA LYS A 512 22.08 0.99 5.99
C LYS A 512 22.57 -0.36 5.49
N GLN A 513 21.89 -0.96 4.51
CA GLN A 513 22.32 -2.24 3.94
C GLN A 513 23.63 -2.11 3.16
N LEU A 514 23.80 -1.02 2.40
CA LEU A 514 25.05 -0.71 1.70
C LEU A 514 26.20 -0.42 2.68
N GLU A 515 25.94 0.36 3.73
CA GLU A 515 26.90 0.66 4.80
C GLU A 515 27.33 -0.62 5.55
N LEU A 516 26.40 -1.54 5.80
CA LEU A 516 26.70 -2.85 6.39
C LEU A 516 27.62 -3.71 5.49
N MET A 517 27.54 -3.55 4.17
CA MET A 517 28.47 -4.18 3.22
C MET A 517 29.82 -3.43 3.14
N GLY A 518 29.90 -2.21 3.69
CA GLY A 518 31.10 -1.39 3.76
C GLY A 518 31.11 -0.20 2.80
N TYR A 519 30.09 0.00 1.96
CA TYR A 519 30.04 1.14 1.04
C TYR A 519 29.85 2.48 1.77
N ASN A 520 30.41 3.55 1.20
CA ASN A 520 29.96 4.90 1.52
C ASN A 520 28.68 5.21 0.74
N VAL A 521 27.72 5.91 1.35
CA VAL A 521 26.45 6.26 0.69
C VAL A 521 26.32 7.78 0.64
N ALA A 522 25.94 8.28 -0.54
CA ALA A 522 25.66 9.70 -0.74
C ALA A 522 24.36 9.89 -1.52
N PHE A 523 23.81 11.10 -1.44
CA PHE A 523 22.59 11.48 -2.14
C PHE A 523 22.80 12.79 -2.92
N SER A 524 22.27 12.86 -4.14
CA SER A 524 22.31 14.06 -4.97
C SER A 524 20.92 14.44 -5.45
N TRP A 525 20.55 15.70 -5.27
CA TRP A 525 19.45 16.29 -6.02
C TRP A 525 19.97 16.84 -7.35
N ILE A 526 19.40 16.37 -8.45
CA ILE A 526 19.59 16.97 -9.78
C ILE A 526 18.42 17.92 -9.99
N SER A 527 18.54 19.16 -9.52
CA SER A 527 17.47 20.14 -9.68
C SER A 527 17.30 20.51 -11.17
N LYS A 528 16.06 20.55 -11.63
CA LYS A 528 15.69 21.05 -12.96
C LYS A 528 14.59 22.13 -12.90
N PRO A 529 14.57 23.09 -13.85
CA PRO A 529 13.47 24.06 -13.97
C PRO A 529 12.12 23.36 -14.21
N LYS A 530 11.03 23.99 -13.75
CA LYS A 530 9.67 23.51 -14.07
C LYS A 530 9.41 23.59 -15.59
N SER A 531 8.79 22.55 -16.15
CA SER A 531 8.27 22.55 -17.53
C SER A 531 7.06 23.47 -17.67
N ASP A 532 6.83 24.03 -18.86
CA ASP A 532 5.56 24.71 -19.15
C ASP A 532 4.44 23.66 -19.27
N PRO A 533 3.18 23.99 -18.95
CA PRO A 533 2.06 23.06 -19.14
C PRO A 533 2.01 22.58 -20.60
N LYS A 534 1.93 21.26 -20.80
CA LYS A 534 1.90 20.66 -22.13
C LYS A 534 0.68 21.22 -22.90
N PRO A 535 0.85 21.72 -24.14
CA PRO A 535 -0.29 22.10 -24.96
C PRO A 535 -1.15 20.85 -25.26
N LYS A 536 -2.47 20.98 -25.09
CA LYS A 536 -3.46 19.92 -25.32
C LYS A 536 -3.14 19.16 -26.61
N ALA A 537 -2.80 17.87 -26.49
CA ALA A 537 -2.55 17.01 -27.64
C ALA A 537 -3.82 16.94 -28.49
N LYS A 538 -3.78 17.47 -29.72
CA LYS A 538 -4.88 17.32 -30.68
C LYS A 538 -5.03 15.84 -31.00
N LYS A 539 -6.13 15.22 -30.53
CA LYS A 539 -6.54 13.84 -30.87
C LYS A 539 -6.39 13.63 -32.38
N ARG A 540 -5.55 12.67 -32.78
CA ARG A 540 -5.54 12.11 -34.13
C ARG A 540 -6.92 11.50 -34.37
N LYS A 541 -7.75 12.15 -35.19
CA LYS A 541 -8.98 11.54 -35.72
C LYS A 541 -8.57 10.28 -36.47
N GLY A 542 -8.87 9.11 -35.91
CA GLY A 542 -8.91 7.87 -36.67
C GLY A 542 -9.86 8.07 -37.84
N LYS A 543 -9.37 7.86 -39.06
CA LYS A 543 -10.22 7.75 -40.24
C LYS A 543 -10.99 6.44 -40.13
N ASN A 544 -12.29 6.53 -40.44
CA ASN A 544 -13.28 5.45 -40.56
C ASN A 544 -12.76 4.18 -41.21
#